data_AF-A0A832PLF6-F1
#
_entry.id   AF-A0A832PLF6-F1
#
_cell.length_a   1.000
_cell.length_b   1.000
_cell.length_c   1.000
_cell.angle_alpha   90.00
_cell.angle_beta   90.00
_cell.angle_gamma   90.00
#
_symmetry.space_group_name_H-M   'P 1'
#
loop_
_entity.id
_entity.type
_entity.pdbx_description
1 polymer ?
#
loop_
_entity_poly.entity_id
_entity_poly.type
_entity_poly.pdbx_seq_one_letter_code
_entity_poly.pdbx_strand_id
1 'polypeptide(L)'
;MSGRGLDWAGLMRAGLQGPGLGGLGLRPAEFWELTPAELALMLGVEPGAGAGAGVTAGAMSRSALGELMARFPDGPADKGVGDGHGRI
;
A
#
# COMPACT_ATOMS: atom_id res chain seq x y z
N MET A 1 5.87 4.27 16.89
CA MET A 1 6.72 3.30 16.17
C MET A 1 5.82 2.31 15.45
N SER A 2 5.32 2.67 14.27
CA SER A 2 4.46 1.78 13.47
C SER A 2 5.36 0.80 12.72
N GLY A 3 5.26 -0.47 13.08
CA GLY A 3 6.07 -1.55 12.52
C GLY A 3 5.68 -1.85 11.07
N ARG A 4 6.68 -1.81 10.17
CA ARG A 4 6.75 -2.50 8.87
C ARG A 4 5.41 -2.64 8.10
N GLY A 5 4.69 -1.53 7.93
CA GLY A 5 3.45 -1.41 7.16
C GLY A 5 3.05 0.06 6.98
N LEU A 6 2.14 0.34 6.04
CA LEU A 6 1.59 1.69 5.87
C LEU A 6 0.77 2.06 7.12
N ASP A 7 1.03 3.22 7.72
CA ASP A 7 0.20 3.74 8.82
C ASP A 7 -1.15 4.24 8.26
N TRP A 8 -2.07 3.29 8.04
CA TRP A 8 -3.41 3.56 7.54
C TRP A 8 -4.20 4.50 8.44
N ALA A 9 -4.08 4.33 9.76
CA ALA A 9 -4.78 5.18 10.70
C ALA A 9 -4.26 6.62 10.62
N GLY A 10 -2.94 6.80 10.54
CA GLY A 10 -2.30 8.09 10.27
C GLY A 10 -2.77 8.71 8.96
N LEU A 11 -2.81 7.93 7.89
CA LEU A 11 -3.25 8.37 6.56
C LEU A 11 -4.72 8.84 6.56
N MET A 12 -5.62 8.06 7.17
CA MET A 12 -7.03 8.44 7.27
C MET A 12 -7.23 9.72 8.07
N ARG A 13 -6.43 9.93 9.13
CA ARG A 13 -6.49 11.19 9.90
C ARG A 13 -6.00 12.37 9.07
N ALA A 14 -4.86 12.22 8.39
CA ALA A 14 -4.27 13.27 7.58
C ALA A 14 -5.18 13.69 6.40
N GLY A 15 -5.88 12.74 5.76
CA GLY A 15 -6.75 13.03 4.61
C GLY A 15 -8.16 13.46 4.98
N LEU A 16 -8.83 12.73 5.88
CA LEU A 16 -10.29 12.85 6.09
C LEU A 16 -10.66 13.71 7.30
N GLN A 17 -9.78 13.88 8.29
CA GLN A 17 -10.09 14.77 9.40
C GLN A 17 -10.03 16.22 8.96
N GLY A 18 -10.91 17.04 9.53
CA GLY A 18 -10.98 18.46 9.20
C GLY A 18 -9.70 19.23 9.54
N PRO A 19 -9.50 20.42 8.94
CA PRO A 19 -8.34 21.28 9.19
C PRO A 19 -8.14 21.64 10.66
N GLY A 20 -9.22 21.79 11.42
CA GLY A 20 -9.17 22.07 12.87
C GLY A 20 -8.58 20.93 13.71
N LEU A 21 -8.46 19.72 13.15
CA LEU A 21 -7.86 18.54 13.79
C LEU A 21 -6.52 18.15 13.16
N GLY A 22 -6.00 18.98 12.22
CA GLY A 22 -4.71 18.75 11.56
C GLY A 22 -4.75 17.85 10.33
N GLY A 23 -5.93 17.65 9.72
CA GLY A 23 -6.08 16.95 8.43
C GLY A 23 -6.54 17.87 7.29
N LEU A 24 -6.61 17.35 6.07
CA LEU A 24 -7.00 18.11 4.87
C LEU A 24 -8.51 18.35 4.76
N GLY A 25 -9.33 17.59 5.50
CA GLY A 25 -10.80 17.70 5.47
C GLY A 25 -11.43 17.24 4.16
N LEU A 26 -10.77 16.36 3.42
CA LEU A 26 -11.26 15.83 2.15
C LEU A 26 -12.50 14.97 2.38
N ARG A 27 -13.46 15.02 1.45
CA ARG A 27 -14.54 14.03 1.41
C ARG A 27 -13.94 12.67 1.07
N PRO A 28 -14.53 11.55 1.53
CA PRO A 28 -14.02 10.21 1.21
C PRO A 28 -13.82 9.96 -0.28
N ALA A 29 -14.74 10.45 -1.13
CA ALA A 29 -14.61 10.32 -2.58
C ALA A 29 -13.38 11.07 -3.13
N GLU A 30 -13.19 12.34 -2.73
CA GLU A 30 -12.04 13.16 -3.16
C GLU A 30 -10.73 12.52 -2.73
N PHE A 31 -10.67 12.01 -1.49
CA PHE A 31 -9.50 11.33 -0.97
C PHE A 31 -9.10 10.11 -1.82
N TRP A 32 -10.08 9.32 -2.28
CA TRP A 32 -9.81 8.12 -3.08
C TRP A 32 -9.61 8.41 -4.57
N GLU A 33 -10.00 9.59 -5.06
CA GLU A 33 -9.69 10.05 -6.41
C GLU A 33 -8.27 10.60 -6.54
N LEU A 34 -7.68 11.08 -5.44
CA LEU A 34 -6.31 11.60 -5.45
C LEU A 34 -5.28 10.50 -5.71
N THR A 35 -4.31 10.83 -6.55
CA THR A 35 -3.09 10.04 -6.63
C THR A 35 -2.29 10.17 -5.33
N PRO A 36 -1.47 9.17 -4.95
CA PRO A 36 -0.64 9.30 -3.75
C PRO A 36 0.38 10.45 -3.84
N ALA A 37 0.78 10.85 -5.06
CA ALA A 37 1.65 12.01 -5.28
C ALA A 37 0.95 13.33 -4.94
N GLU A 38 -0.29 13.52 -5.40
CA GLU A 38 -1.08 14.72 -5.10
C GLU A 38 -1.38 14.81 -3.60
N LEU A 39 -1.73 13.69 -2.98
CA LEU A 39 -1.94 13.66 -1.53
C LEU A 39 -0.65 14.02 -0.76
N ALA A 40 0.51 13.50 -1.18
CA ALA A 40 1.79 13.83 -0.55
C ALA A 40 2.10 15.33 -0.66
N LEU A 41 1.90 15.93 -1.85
CA LEU A 41 2.08 17.36 -2.09
C LEU A 41 1.16 18.20 -1.20
N MET A 42 -0.12 17.84 -1.08
CA MET A 42 -1.08 18.56 -0.22
C MET A 42 -0.72 18.46 1.27
N LEU A 43 -0.07 17.37 1.68
CA LEU A 43 0.44 17.18 3.04
C LEU A 43 1.82 17.85 3.26
N GLY A 44 2.39 18.52 2.24
CA GLY A 44 3.70 19.15 2.31
C GLY A 44 4.86 18.15 2.35
N VAL A 45 4.62 16.90 1.90
CA VAL A 45 5.64 15.86 1.80
C VAL A 45 6.20 15.88 0.38
N GLU A 46 7.50 16.07 0.24
CA GLU A 46 8.17 16.01 -1.07
C GLU A 46 8.00 14.60 -1.67
N PRO A 47 7.31 14.46 -2.83
CA PRO A 47 7.19 13.19 -3.52
C PRO A 47 8.58 12.80 -4.02
N GLY A 48 9.26 11.92 -3.27
CA GLY A 48 10.65 11.55 -3.54
C GLY A 48 11.43 11.09 -2.33
N ALA A 49 11.10 11.62 -1.14
CA ALA A 49 12.02 11.59 0.00
C ALA A 49 11.84 10.43 0.99
N GLY A 50 10.80 9.60 0.86
CA GLY A 50 10.73 8.34 1.60
C GLY A 50 9.34 7.87 2.00
N ALA A 51 9.29 6.57 2.28
CA ALA A 51 8.21 5.80 2.92
C ALA A 51 6.91 5.62 2.11
N GLY A 52 6.93 4.67 1.18
CA GLY A 52 5.70 4.05 0.65
C GLY A 52 5.92 3.39 -0.69
N ALA A 53 5.68 2.08 -0.76
CA ALA A 53 5.68 1.28 -1.98
C ALA A 53 4.51 1.69 -2.89
N GLY A 54 4.63 2.84 -3.56
CA GLY A 54 3.56 3.28 -4.46
C GLY A 54 3.91 4.44 -5.36
N VAL A 55 4.66 5.44 -4.91
CA VAL A 55 4.84 6.64 -5.74
C VAL A 55 6.28 7.14 -5.87
N THR A 56 7.15 6.99 -4.87
CA THR A 56 8.55 7.44 -4.99
C THR A 56 9.54 6.74 -4.05
N ALA A 57 9.36 5.44 -3.77
CA ALA A 57 10.52 4.63 -3.41
C ALA A 57 11.27 4.39 -4.74
N GLY A 58 12.54 4.81 -4.85
CA GLY A 58 13.31 4.81 -6.09
C GLY A 58 12.96 3.63 -7.00
N ALA A 59 12.61 3.92 -8.26
CA ALA A 59 12.03 2.95 -9.19
C ALA A 59 12.66 1.56 -9.00
N MET A 60 11.84 0.57 -8.62
CA MET A 60 12.32 -0.79 -8.38
C MET A 60 13.07 -1.25 -9.64
N SER A 61 14.30 -1.74 -9.45
CA SER A 61 15.03 -2.32 -10.56
C SER A 61 14.27 -3.52 -11.10
N ARG A 62 14.48 -3.84 -12.39
CA ARG A 62 13.91 -5.04 -13.00
C ARG A 62 14.30 -6.31 -12.23
N SER A 63 15.49 -6.34 -11.60
CA SER A 63 15.92 -7.45 -10.75
C SER A 63 15.06 -7.57 -9.48
N ALA A 64 14.81 -6.48 -8.77
CA ALA A 64 13.98 -6.47 -7.56
C ALA A 64 12.54 -6.91 -7.85
N LEU A 65 11.99 -6.53 -9.01
CA LEU A 65 10.69 -7.04 -9.46
C LEU A 65 10.73 -8.55 -9.70
N GLY A 66 11.78 -9.07 -10.32
CA GLY A 66 11.97 -10.52 -10.53
C GLY A 66 12.02 -11.31 -9.23
N GLU A 67 12.70 -10.78 -8.20
CA GLU A 67 12.74 -11.38 -6.87
C GLU A 67 11.35 -11.44 -6.21
N LEU A 68 10.55 -10.38 -6.35
CA LEU A 68 9.18 -10.35 -5.84
C LEU A 68 8.29 -11.38 -6.53
N MET A 69 8.37 -11.48 -7.86
CA MET A 69 7.58 -12.46 -8.62
C MET A 69 7.92 -13.90 -8.22
N ALA A 70 9.19 -14.19 -7.95
CA ALA A 70 9.60 -15.50 -7.45
C ALA A 70 9.12 -15.76 -6.02
N ARG A 71 9.09 -14.72 -5.17
CA ARG A 71 8.65 -14.81 -3.77
C ARG A 71 7.13 -14.97 -3.63
N PHE A 72 6.38 -14.35 -4.52
CA PHE A 72 4.91 -14.28 -4.52
C PHE A 72 4.38 -14.66 -5.91
N PRO A 73 4.38 -15.95 -6.26
CA PRO A 73 3.85 -16.40 -7.55
C PRO A 73 2.31 -16.24 -7.60
N ASP A 74 1.80 -15.67 -8.69
CA ASP A 74 0.36 -15.43 -8.90
C ASP A 74 -0.45 -16.71 -9.22
N GLY A 75 0.23 -17.86 -9.33
CA GLY A 75 -0.40 -19.15 -9.59
C GLY A 75 -1.20 -19.66 -8.38
N PRO A 76 -2.20 -20.53 -8.61
CA PRO A 76 -2.88 -21.18 -7.49
C PRO A 76 -1.84 -21.89 -6.63
N ALA A 77 -1.84 -21.59 -5.32
CA ALA A 77 -1.09 -22.38 -4.37
C ALA A 77 -1.49 -23.84 -4.59
N ASP A 78 -0.55 -24.67 -4.99
CA ASP A 78 -0.77 -26.09 -5.16
C ASP A 78 -1.35 -26.61 -3.84
N LYS A 79 -2.66 -26.84 -3.84
CA LYS A 79 -3.32 -27.53 -2.74
C LYS A 79 -2.80 -28.94 -2.88
N GLY A 80 -1.73 -29.22 -2.14
CA GLY A 80 -1.16 -30.55 -2.01
C GLY A 80 -2.31 -31.55 -1.97
N VAL A 81 -2.34 -32.42 -2.96
CA VAL A 81 -3.32 -33.50 -3.11
C VAL A 81 -3.34 -34.25 -1.78
N GLY A 82 -4.33 -33.93 -0.96
CA GLY A 82 -4.71 -34.74 0.18
C GLY A 82 -5.47 -35.93 -0.39
N ASP A 83 -4.74 -37.01 -0.68
CA ASP A 83 -5.31 -38.30 -1.01
C ASP A 83 -6.12 -38.82 0.17
N GLY A 84 -7.38 -38.39 0.23
CA GLY A 84 -8.37 -38.80 1.22
C GLY A 84 -9.63 -39.29 0.52
N HIS A 85 -9.54 -40.40 -0.21
CA HIS A 85 -10.73 -41.14 -0.64
C HIS A 85 -10.81 -42.47 0.09
N GLY A 86 -11.79 -42.55 0.99
CA GLY A 86 -12.20 -43.75 1.67
C GLY A 86 -12.55 -44.87 0.70
N ARG A 87 -12.25 -46.09 1.14
CA ARG A 87 -12.88 -47.30 0.64
C ARG A 87 -13.74 -47.88 1.76
N ILE A 88 -15.03 -47.91 1.45
CA ILE A 88 -16.06 -48.93 1.74
C ILE A 88 -15.80 -49.92 2.89
#